data_AF-A0A5M3PI85-F1
#
_entry.id   AF-A0A5M3PI85-F1
#
_cell.length_a   1.000
_cell.length_b   1.000
_cell.length_c   1.000
_cell.angle_alpha   90.00
_cell.angle_beta   90.00
_cell.angle_gamma   90.00
#
_symmetry.space_group_name_H-M   'P 1'
#
loop_
_entity.id
_entity.type
_entity.pdbx_description
1 polymer ?
#
loop_
_entity_poly.entity_id
_entity_poly.type
_entity_poly.pdbx_seq_one_letter_code
_entity_poly.pdbx_strand_id
1 'polypeptide(L)'
;MMVNGLILLVQLGLLALLVLLAVKMISLMRAEPLAAGHREDWAGNHPGTHQSEPASRHSEWPVAVRKPVVDAAPDRAELITQLHILAGLQERDCRVNGLDLSTAPNAVKTYAAVWLYGAGCALSDKTNRHSSALAATVAQIASRKTGIRQSEIVEAIDTLTASTVYLACFKAGLEGAEFWRFNHYVPPTSSLYEAITANAFI
;
A
#
# COMPACT_ATOMS: atom_id res chain seq x y z
N MET A 1 -40.11 -16.22 -27.91
CA MET A 1 -40.55 -15.04 -27.12
C MET A 1 -39.81 -14.87 -25.79
N MET A 2 -39.45 -15.93 -25.06
CA MET A 2 -38.74 -15.81 -23.76
C MET A 2 -37.29 -15.28 -23.85
N VAL A 3 -36.55 -15.61 -24.92
CA VAL A 3 -35.14 -15.18 -25.11
C VAL A 3 -35.04 -13.65 -25.26
N ASN A 4 -35.97 -13.03 -25.98
CA ASN A 4 -35.98 -11.57 -26.16
C ASN A 4 -36.30 -10.82 -24.85
N GLY A 5 -37.11 -11.42 -23.98
CA GLY A 5 -37.39 -10.86 -22.65
C GLY A 5 -36.18 -10.87 -21.73
N LEU A 6 -35.39 -11.96 -21.76
CA LEU A 6 -34.15 -12.05 -20.98
C LEU A 6 -33.10 -11.04 -21.46
N ILE A 7 -32.96 -10.89 -22.78
CA ILE A 7 -32.04 -9.92 -23.39
C ILE A 7 -32.43 -8.49 -22.99
N LEU A 8 -33.72 -8.15 -23.05
CA LEU A 8 -34.21 -6.84 -22.62
C LEU A 8 -33.93 -6.57 -21.13
N LEU A 9 -34.11 -7.58 -20.27
CA LEU A 9 -33.87 -7.46 -18.83
C LEU A 9 -32.38 -7.25 -18.53
N VAL A 10 -31.50 -7.99 -19.21
CA VAL A 10 -30.04 -7.81 -19.08
C VAL A 10 -29.59 -6.46 -19.62
N GLN A 11 -30.11 -6.01 -20.77
CA GLN A 11 -29.80 -4.69 -21.32
C GLN A 11 -30.25 -3.55 -20.40
N LEU A 12 -31.47 -3.63 -19.84
CA LEU A 12 -31.93 -2.65 -18.86
C LEU A 12 -31.06 -2.66 -17.60
N GLY A 13 -30.68 -3.85 -17.12
CA GLY A 13 -29.82 -4.01 -15.96
C GLY A 13 -28.44 -3.38 -16.17
N LEU A 14 -27.80 -3.65 -17.33
CA LEU A 14 -26.51 -3.07 -17.67
C LEU A 14 -26.58 -1.55 -17.80
N LEU A 15 -27.64 -1.04 -18.43
CA LEU A 15 -27.84 0.40 -18.60
C LEU A 15 -28.06 1.09 -17.26
N ALA A 16 -28.84 0.49 -16.34
CA ALA A 16 -29.01 0.99 -14.99
C ALA A 16 -27.68 1.02 -14.22
N LEU A 17 -26.85 -0.03 -14.37
CA LEU A 17 -25.54 -0.10 -13.72
C LEU A 17 -24.58 0.98 -14.24
N LEU A 18 -24.58 1.23 -15.56
CA LEU A 18 -23.78 2.27 -16.20
C LEU A 18 -24.20 3.67 -15.76
N VAL A 19 -25.51 3.93 -15.67
CA VAL A 19 -26.02 5.22 -15.16
C VAL A 19 -25.61 5.39 -13.69
N LEU A 20 -25.73 4.35 -12.87
CA LEU A 20 -25.34 4.39 -11.45
C LEU A 20 -23.83 4.67 -11.30
N LEU A 21 -23.00 4.05 -12.14
CA LEU A 21 -21.57 4.30 -12.19
C LEU A 21 -21.27 5.76 -12.57
N ALA A 22 -21.93 6.28 -13.60
CA ALA A 22 -21.77 7.67 -14.05
C ALA A 22 -22.19 8.67 -12.96
N VAL A 23 -23.32 8.42 -12.29
CA VAL A 23 -23.79 9.24 -11.15
C VAL A 23 -22.76 9.21 -10.02
N LYS A 24 -22.23 8.04 -9.66
CA LYS A 24 -21.19 7.91 -8.63
C LYS A 24 -19.93 8.68 -9.02
N MET A 25 -19.47 8.58 -10.26
CA MET A 25 -18.30 9.35 -10.75
C MET A 25 -18.55 10.85 -10.70
N ILE A 26 -19.72 11.33 -11.12
CA ILE A 26 -20.06 12.77 -11.08
C ILE A 26 -20.19 13.25 -9.64
N SER A 27 -20.80 12.47 -8.74
CA SER A 27 -20.88 12.80 -7.32
C SER A 27 -19.50 12.81 -6.67
N LEU A 28 -18.60 11.88 -7.03
CA LEU A 28 -17.20 11.90 -6.58
C LEU A 28 -16.46 13.15 -7.08
N MET A 29 -16.67 13.54 -8.34
CA MET A 29 -16.09 14.78 -8.90
C MET A 29 -16.67 16.06 -8.29
N ARG A 30 -17.95 16.07 -7.90
CA ARG A 30 -18.60 17.21 -7.22
C ARG A 30 -18.39 17.22 -5.71
N ALA A 31 -18.00 16.08 -5.13
CA ALA A 31 -17.60 15.95 -3.73
C ALA A 31 -16.17 16.41 -3.45
N GLU A 32 -15.48 16.99 -4.44
CA GLU A 32 -14.50 18.05 -4.20
C GLU A 32 -15.21 19.43 -4.31
N PRO A 33 -16.08 19.85 -3.36
CA PRO A 33 -16.22 21.26 -3.15
C PRO A 33 -14.87 21.72 -2.63
N LEU A 34 -14.24 22.60 -3.43
CA LEU A 34 -13.37 23.65 -2.93
C LEU A 34 -13.78 23.95 -1.50
N ALA A 35 -12.91 23.62 -0.53
CA ALA A 35 -13.03 24.03 0.85
C ALA A 35 -12.92 25.56 0.87
N ALA A 36 -14.03 26.21 0.49
CA ALA A 36 -14.27 27.62 0.64
C ALA A 36 -14.23 27.90 2.13
N GLY A 37 -13.38 28.84 2.48
CA GLY A 37 -12.93 29.13 3.83
C GLY A 37 -14.03 29.09 4.89
N HIS A 38 -13.83 28.24 5.88
CA HIS A 38 -14.24 28.55 7.24
C HIS A 38 -13.00 29.14 7.94
N ARG A 39 -12.82 30.45 7.76
CA ARG A 39 -11.91 31.25 8.58
C ARG A 39 -12.68 31.60 9.84
N GLU A 40 -12.48 30.84 10.90
CA GLU A 40 -12.84 31.31 12.23
C GLU A 40 -11.96 32.52 12.55
N ASP A 41 -12.62 33.66 12.74
CA ASP A 41 -12.04 34.90 13.20
C ASP A 41 -11.48 34.71 14.61
N TRP A 42 -10.15 34.63 14.71
CA TRP A 42 -9.44 34.95 15.94
C TRP A 42 -8.80 36.33 15.79
N ALA A 43 -9.43 37.30 16.44
CA ALA A 43 -8.89 38.61 16.71
C ALA A 43 -7.59 38.48 17.53
N GLY A 44 -6.51 39.04 17.00
CA GLY A 44 -5.23 39.18 17.69
C GLY A 44 -4.40 40.28 17.04
N ASN A 45 -4.37 41.44 17.70
CA ASN A 45 -3.61 42.64 17.35
C ASN A 45 -2.14 42.34 17.00
N HIS A 46 -1.65 42.87 15.87
CA HIS A 46 -0.58 43.90 15.81
C HIS A 46 -0.15 44.19 14.36
N PRO A 47 0.03 45.47 13.94
CA PRO A 47 0.54 45.84 12.63
C PRO A 47 2.08 46.05 12.66
N GLY A 48 2.77 45.61 11.62
CA GLY A 48 4.20 45.84 11.42
C GLY A 48 4.59 45.70 9.94
N THR A 49 5.14 46.76 9.40
CA THR A 49 5.37 47.12 7.98
C THR A 49 6.67 46.53 7.39
N HIS A 50 6.84 46.69 6.06
CA HIS A 50 8.04 46.55 5.18
C HIS A 50 8.10 45.26 4.32
N GLN A 51 7.81 45.28 3.01
CA GLN A 51 8.51 45.84 1.81
C GLN A 51 9.35 44.79 1.04
N SER A 52 8.97 44.58 -0.25
CA SER A 52 9.76 44.35 -1.50
C SER A 52 10.86 43.24 -1.52
N GLU A 53 11.10 42.40 -2.53
CA GLU A 53 10.79 42.30 -3.97
C GLU A 53 11.27 40.88 -4.48
N PRO A 54 11.44 40.50 -5.78
CA PRO A 54 10.77 39.33 -6.36
C PRO A 54 11.68 38.19 -6.92
N ALA A 55 11.02 37.20 -7.54
CA ALA A 55 11.49 36.22 -8.54
C ALA A 55 11.82 34.78 -8.06
N SER A 56 10.95 33.84 -8.41
CA SER A 56 11.27 32.79 -9.39
C SER A 56 10.01 32.02 -9.77
N ARG A 57 9.74 31.98 -11.08
CA ARG A 57 8.71 31.14 -11.69
C ARG A 57 9.29 29.73 -11.84
N HIS A 58 8.88 28.81 -10.98
CA HIS A 58 8.84 27.40 -11.32
C HIS A 58 7.41 26.92 -11.14
N SER A 59 6.79 26.57 -12.27
CA SER A 59 5.50 25.91 -12.34
C SER A 59 5.64 24.48 -11.85
N GLU A 60 5.64 24.28 -10.54
CA GLU A 60 5.41 22.98 -9.95
C GLU A 60 3.90 22.74 -9.89
N TRP A 61 3.45 21.73 -10.62
CA TRP A 61 2.13 21.15 -10.45
C TRP A 61 1.92 20.84 -8.96
N PRO A 62 0.80 21.25 -8.34
CA PRO A 62 0.54 20.89 -6.97
C PRO A 62 0.16 19.41 -6.94
N VAL A 63 1.15 18.54 -6.72
CA VAL A 63 0.90 17.21 -6.19
C VAL A 63 0.23 17.46 -4.85
N ALA A 64 -1.08 17.22 -4.79
CA ALA A 64 -1.83 17.31 -3.56
C ALA A 64 -1.29 16.23 -2.61
N VAL A 65 -0.26 16.60 -1.85
CA VAL A 65 0.20 15.84 -0.68
C VAL A 65 -0.98 15.88 0.28
N ARG A 66 -1.79 14.82 0.25
CA ARG A 66 -2.86 14.62 1.22
C ARG A 66 -2.22 14.72 2.60
N LYS A 67 -2.58 15.78 3.32
CA LYS A 67 -2.18 15.99 4.71
C LYS A 67 -2.62 14.73 5.49
N PRO A 68 -1.74 14.10 6.29
CA PRO A 68 -2.10 12.87 6.97
C PRO A 68 -3.28 13.18 7.90
N VAL A 69 -4.40 12.50 7.65
CA VAL A 69 -5.37 12.23 8.71
C VAL A 69 -4.59 11.50 9.78
N VAL A 70 -4.71 11.94 11.04
CA VAL A 70 -4.11 11.23 12.17
C VAL A 70 -4.87 9.92 12.28
N ASP A 71 -4.43 8.91 11.54
CA ASP A 71 -5.08 7.61 11.47
C ASP A 71 -5.04 6.99 12.87
N ALA A 72 -6.21 6.60 13.35
CA ALA A 72 -6.29 5.68 14.47
C ALA A 72 -5.54 4.40 14.12
N ALA A 73 -4.96 3.76 15.14
CA ALA A 73 -4.37 2.44 15.06
C ALA A 73 -5.20 1.50 14.15
N PRO A 74 -4.64 0.92 13.08
CA PRO A 74 -5.40 0.07 12.19
C PRO A 74 -5.94 -1.13 12.96
N ASP A 75 -7.22 -1.42 12.78
CA ASP A 75 -7.82 -2.63 13.36
C ASP A 75 -7.08 -3.87 12.83
N ARG A 76 -7.01 -4.93 13.63
CA ARG A 76 -6.32 -6.17 13.24
C ARG A 76 -6.83 -6.72 11.91
N ALA A 77 -8.13 -6.61 11.66
CA ALA A 77 -8.72 -7.03 10.39
C ALA A 77 -8.28 -6.15 9.21
N GLU A 78 -8.12 -4.84 9.44
CA GLU A 78 -7.61 -3.90 8.46
C GLU A 78 -6.17 -4.22 8.09
N LEU A 79 -5.28 -4.38 9.09
CA LEU A 79 -3.89 -4.76 8.86
C LEU A 79 -3.77 -6.06 8.05
N ILE A 80 -4.54 -7.09 8.42
CA ILE A 80 -4.56 -8.37 7.68
C ILE A 80 -5.00 -8.15 6.24
N THR A 81 -6.01 -7.30 6.01
CA THR A 81 -6.51 -6.99 4.67
C THR A 81 -5.45 -6.26 3.85
N GLN A 82 -4.82 -5.22 4.40
CA GLN A 82 -3.74 -4.47 3.76
C GLN A 82 -2.55 -5.38 3.39
N LEU A 83 -2.15 -6.29 4.28
CA LEU A 83 -1.09 -7.27 4.03
C LEU A 83 -1.45 -8.23 2.89
N HIS A 84 -2.69 -8.70 2.80
CA HIS A 84 -3.11 -9.55 1.67
C HIS A 84 -3.08 -8.79 0.34
N ILE A 85 -3.48 -7.51 0.34
CA ILE A 85 -3.43 -6.65 -0.86
C ILE A 85 -1.99 -6.47 -1.32
N LEU A 86 -1.09 -6.08 -0.41
CA LEU A 86 0.33 -5.90 -0.72
C LEU A 86 0.98 -7.19 -1.21
N ALA A 87 0.72 -8.31 -0.53
CA ALA A 87 1.26 -9.60 -0.94
C ALA A 87 0.75 -10.00 -2.34
N GLY A 88 -0.53 -9.76 -2.66
CA GLY A 88 -1.08 -10.02 -3.99
C GLY A 88 -0.50 -9.10 -5.07
N LEU A 89 -0.26 -7.82 -4.75
CA LEU A 89 0.36 -6.86 -5.66
C LEU A 89 1.80 -7.29 -5.99
N GLN A 90 2.59 -7.61 -4.98
CA GLN A 90 3.98 -8.03 -5.16
C GLN A 90 4.10 -9.39 -5.83
N GLU A 91 3.22 -10.34 -5.53
CA GLU A 91 3.17 -11.63 -6.22
C GLU A 91 2.91 -11.44 -7.72
N ARG A 92 1.99 -10.55 -8.09
CA ARG A 92 1.75 -10.20 -9.50
C ARG A 92 2.97 -9.54 -10.13
N ASP A 93 3.59 -8.60 -9.45
CA ASP A 93 4.79 -7.89 -9.93
C ASP A 93 5.95 -8.86 -10.20
N CYS A 94 6.27 -9.73 -9.23
CA CYS A 94 7.26 -10.79 -9.41
C CYS A 94 6.94 -11.65 -10.64
N ARG A 95 5.69 -12.10 -10.79
CA ARG A 95 5.28 -12.95 -11.92
C ARG A 95 5.42 -12.23 -13.26
N VAL A 96 5.06 -10.95 -13.36
CA VAL A 96 5.21 -10.15 -14.59
C VAL A 96 6.70 -10.01 -14.97
N ASN A 97 7.58 -9.90 -13.97
CA ASN A 97 9.02 -9.83 -14.16
C ASN A 97 9.71 -11.21 -14.24
N GLY A 98 8.95 -12.31 -14.37
CA GLY A 98 9.48 -13.65 -14.59
C GLY A 98 9.86 -14.43 -13.33
N LEU A 99 9.53 -13.93 -12.14
CA LEU A 99 9.74 -14.60 -10.86
C LEU A 99 8.42 -15.18 -10.33
N ASP A 100 8.19 -16.48 -10.54
CA ASP A 100 7.05 -17.18 -9.95
C ASP A 100 7.40 -17.68 -8.53
N LEU A 101 6.84 -17.00 -7.52
CA LEU A 101 7.06 -17.32 -6.11
C LEU A 101 6.55 -18.73 -5.74
N SER A 102 5.59 -19.32 -6.47
CA SER A 102 5.06 -20.65 -6.15
C SER A 102 6.07 -21.76 -6.45
N THR A 103 6.84 -21.60 -7.53
CA THR A 103 7.88 -22.54 -7.98
C THR A 103 9.28 -22.14 -7.57
N ALA A 104 9.46 -20.95 -6.98
CA ALA A 104 10.76 -20.45 -6.56
C ALA A 104 11.40 -21.32 -5.45
N PRO A 105 12.75 -21.31 -5.33
CA PRO A 105 13.44 -21.94 -4.22
C PRO A 105 12.98 -21.41 -2.85
N ASN A 106 13.08 -22.23 -1.81
CA ASN A 106 12.64 -21.84 -0.46
C ASN A 106 13.31 -20.56 0.02
N ALA A 107 14.59 -20.34 -0.29
CA ALA A 107 15.28 -19.09 0.08
C ALA A 107 14.56 -17.83 -0.46
N VAL A 108 14.15 -17.86 -1.74
CA VAL A 108 13.44 -16.75 -2.39
C VAL A 108 12.05 -16.55 -1.78
N LYS A 109 11.35 -17.64 -1.52
CA LYS A 109 10.06 -17.61 -0.84
C LYS A 109 10.20 -17.04 0.60
N THR A 110 11.31 -17.30 1.28
CA THR A 110 11.62 -16.71 2.59
C THR A 110 11.91 -15.21 2.47
N TYR A 111 12.63 -14.76 1.43
CA TYR A 111 12.81 -13.33 1.15
C TYR A 111 11.48 -12.59 0.96
N ALA A 112 10.52 -13.22 0.27
CA ALA A 112 9.16 -12.70 0.13
C ALA A 112 8.43 -12.57 1.48
N ALA A 113 8.57 -13.57 2.36
CA ALA A 113 7.99 -13.53 3.69
C ALA A 113 8.62 -12.42 4.56
N VAL A 114 9.93 -12.23 4.46
CA VAL A 114 10.68 -11.18 5.18
C VAL A 114 10.32 -9.78 4.66
N TRP A 115 10.16 -9.61 3.34
CA TRP A 115 9.63 -8.38 2.77
C TRP A 115 8.23 -8.07 3.31
N LEU A 116 7.34 -9.07 3.35
CA LEU A 116 5.99 -8.91 3.89
C LEU A 116 6.00 -8.57 5.39
N TYR A 117 7.00 -9.04 6.13
CA TYR A 117 7.19 -8.65 7.53
C TYR A 117 7.59 -7.18 7.67
N GLY A 118 8.49 -6.69 6.82
CA GLY A 118 8.80 -5.26 6.72
C GLY A 118 7.55 -4.42 6.46
N ALA A 119 6.73 -4.86 5.51
CA ALA A 119 5.44 -4.23 5.22
C ALA A 119 4.49 -4.24 6.42
N GLY A 120 4.42 -5.35 7.16
CA GLY A 120 3.65 -5.45 8.39
C GLY A 120 4.11 -4.47 9.47
N CYS A 121 5.42 -4.27 9.63
CA CYS A 121 5.97 -3.29 10.55
C CYS A 121 5.64 -1.84 10.15
N ALA A 122 5.65 -1.53 8.85
CA ALA A 122 5.27 -0.20 8.36
C ALA A 122 3.80 0.14 8.63
N LEU A 123 2.92 -0.84 8.39
CA LEU A 123 1.47 -0.68 8.53
C LEU A 123 0.98 -0.79 9.97
N SER A 124 1.76 -1.40 10.87
CA SER A 124 1.41 -1.52 12.29
C SER A 124 1.78 -0.26 13.09
N ASP A 125 1.04 -0.03 14.17
CA ASP A 125 1.44 0.95 15.19
C ASP A 125 2.83 0.67 15.74
N LYS A 126 3.52 1.74 16.14
CA LYS A 126 4.89 1.68 16.67
C LYS A 126 5.04 0.69 17.83
N THR A 127 4.03 0.55 18.68
CA THR A 127 4.03 -0.37 19.83
C THR A 127 3.89 -1.85 19.44
N ASN A 128 3.31 -2.12 18.27
CA ASN A 128 3.07 -3.47 17.75
C ASN A 128 4.12 -3.89 16.70
N ARG A 129 4.98 -2.96 16.26
CA ARG A 129 6.14 -3.27 15.42
C ARG A 129 7.01 -4.29 16.12
N HIS A 130 7.46 -5.28 15.37
CA HIS A 130 8.27 -6.38 15.87
C HIS A 130 7.64 -7.25 16.97
N SER A 131 6.34 -7.13 17.20
CA SER A 131 5.65 -8.04 18.12
C SER A 131 5.60 -9.46 17.55
N SER A 132 5.64 -10.46 18.44
CA SER A 132 5.47 -11.86 18.06
C SER A 132 4.11 -12.13 17.41
N ALA A 133 3.07 -11.39 17.80
CA ALA A 133 1.74 -11.47 17.20
C ALA A 133 1.73 -11.01 15.73
N LEU A 134 2.47 -9.94 15.41
CA LEU A 134 2.66 -9.48 14.03
C LEU A 134 3.44 -10.52 13.22
N ALA A 135 4.57 -11.02 13.76
CA ALA A 135 5.38 -12.04 13.10
C ALA A 135 4.57 -13.30 12.79
N ALA A 136 3.76 -13.78 13.74
CA ALA A 136 2.88 -14.93 13.55
C ALA A 136 1.80 -14.68 12.48
N THR A 137 1.22 -13.48 12.47
CA THR A 137 0.21 -13.10 11.47
C THR A 137 0.82 -13.07 10.07
N VAL A 138 1.99 -12.44 9.91
CA VAL A 138 2.72 -12.41 8.64
C VAL A 138 3.13 -13.82 8.21
N ALA A 139 3.65 -14.64 9.13
CA ALA A 139 4.03 -16.02 8.85
C ALA A 139 2.84 -16.84 8.35
N GLN A 140 1.66 -16.67 8.94
CA GLN A 140 0.43 -17.33 8.50
C GLN A 140 0.04 -16.93 7.06
N ILE A 141 0.12 -15.63 6.74
CA ILE A 141 -0.22 -15.11 5.40
C ILE A 141 0.80 -15.59 4.37
N ALA A 142 2.09 -15.41 4.64
CA ALA A 142 3.17 -15.81 3.75
C ALA A 142 3.18 -17.33 3.53
N SER A 143 3.01 -18.13 4.59
CA SER A 143 2.92 -19.60 4.49
C SER A 143 1.83 -20.06 3.53
N ARG A 144 0.64 -19.44 3.59
CA ARG A 144 -0.47 -19.75 2.68
C ARG A 144 -0.17 -19.41 1.22
N LYS A 145 0.66 -18.39 0.97
CA LYS A 145 0.99 -17.93 -0.39
C LYS A 145 2.19 -18.65 -0.99
N THR A 146 3.21 -18.97 -0.18
CA THR A 146 4.48 -19.52 -0.68
C THR A 146 4.63 -21.03 -0.46
N GLY A 147 3.83 -21.59 0.45
CA GLY A 147 3.93 -23.00 0.87
C GLY A 147 5.04 -23.29 1.87
N ILE A 148 5.79 -22.28 2.34
CA ILE A 148 6.78 -22.47 3.41
C ILE A 148 6.08 -22.71 4.75
N ARG A 149 6.69 -23.52 5.63
CA ARG A 149 6.22 -23.71 7.01
C ARG A 149 6.29 -22.41 7.81
N GLN A 150 5.24 -22.12 8.59
CA GLN A 150 5.19 -20.90 9.42
C GLN A 150 6.40 -20.78 10.36
N SER A 151 6.90 -21.90 10.91
CA SER A 151 8.06 -21.91 11.80
C SER A 151 9.34 -21.43 11.11
N GLU A 152 9.56 -21.79 9.84
CA GLU A 152 10.73 -21.34 9.06
C GLU A 152 10.67 -19.83 8.79
N ILE A 153 9.46 -19.29 8.58
CA ILE A 153 9.26 -17.85 8.39
C ILE A 153 9.53 -17.10 9.68
N VAL A 154 9.02 -17.60 10.82
CA VAL A 154 9.28 -17.00 12.13
C VAL A 154 10.78 -17.05 12.46
N GLU A 155 11.46 -18.16 12.19
CA GLU A 155 12.91 -18.28 12.37
C GLU A 155 13.68 -17.26 11.50
N ALA A 156 13.27 -17.08 10.24
CA ALA A 156 13.87 -16.08 9.35
C ALA A 156 13.64 -14.64 9.85
N ILE A 157 12.49 -14.38 10.49
CA ILE A 157 12.19 -13.09 11.12
C ILE A 157 13.05 -12.89 12.38
N ASP A 158 13.21 -13.90 13.22
CA ASP A 158 14.01 -13.83 14.44
C ASP A 158 15.51 -13.68 14.14
N THR A 159 15.95 -14.26 13.02
CA THR A 159 17.33 -14.19 12.51
C THR A 159 17.50 -13.13 11.41
N LEU A 160 16.59 -12.16 11.30
CA LEU A 160 16.58 -11.13 10.25
C LEU A 160 17.95 -10.46 10.07
N THR A 161 18.61 -10.12 11.18
CA THR A 161 19.89 -9.39 11.19
C THR A 161 21.09 -10.26 10.82
N ALA A 162 20.94 -11.58 10.78
CA ALA A 162 22.01 -12.51 10.40
C ALA A 162 22.25 -12.57 8.88
N SER A 163 21.36 -11.98 8.07
CA SER A 163 21.44 -11.98 6.61
C SER A 163 21.23 -10.59 6.05
N THR A 164 22.18 -10.12 5.24
CA THR A 164 22.08 -8.83 4.54
C THR A 164 20.92 -8.82 3.54
N VAL A 165 20.64 -9.96 2.89
CA VAL A 165 19.51 -10.12 1.96
C VAL A 165 18.17 -10.02 2.69
N TYR A 166 18.07 -10.61 3.90
CA TYR A 166 16.88 -10.47 4.74
C TYR A 166 16.67 -9.01 5.15
N LEU A 167 17.72 -8.32 5.59
CA LEU A 167 17.63 -6.90 5.92
C LEU A 167 17.23 -6.04 4.72
N ALA A 168 17.79 -6.29 3.54
CA ALA A 168 17.43 -5.57 2.32
C ALA A 168 15.96 -5.78 1.94
N CYS A 169 15.48 -7.03 1.97
CA CYS A 169 14.09 -7.35 1.68
C CYS A 169 13.14 -6.74 2.72
N PHE A 170 13.48 -6.83 4.01
CA PHE A 170 12.72 -6.20 5.09
C PHE A 170 12.62 -4.68 4.90
N LYS A 171 13.75 -4.02 4.62
CA LYS A 171 13.81 -2.57 4.41
C LYS A 171 12.96 -2.15 3.21
N ALA A 172 13.09 -2.86 2.09
CA ALA A 172 12.27 -2.62 0.91
C ALA A 172 10.77 -2.81 1.21
N GLY A 173 10.41 -3.82 1.99
CA GLY A 173 9.03 -4.03 2.43
C GLY A 173 8.48 -2.90 3.29
N LEU A 174 9.31 -2.39 4.21
CA LEU A 174 8.97 -1.26 5.06
C LEU A 174 8.73 0.01 4.22
N GLU A 175 9.69 0.39 3.39
CA GLU A 175 9.61 1.57 2.51
C GLU A 175 8.46 1.46 1.50
N GLY A 176 8.31 0.28 0.90
CA GLY A 176 7.27 0.00 -0.10
C GLY A 176 5.86 0.10 0.49
N ALA A 177 5.66 -0.40 1.71
CA ALA A 177 4.37 -0.31 2.39
C ALA A 177 4.06 1.09 2.93
N GLU A 178 5.06 1.82 3.44
CA GLU A 178 4.90 3.22 3.83
C GLU A 178 4.47 4.07 2.63
N PHE A 179 5.11 3.88 1.48
CA PHE A 179 4.76 4.58 0.26
C PHE A 179 3.37 4.17 -0.25
N TRP A 180 3.07 2.86 -0.25
CA TRP A 180 1.78 2.32 -0.68
C TRP A 180 0.61 2.85 0.14
N ARG A 181 0.79 3.06 1.45
CA ARG A 181 -0.27 3.59 2.33
C ARG A 181 -0.86 4.90 1.82
N PHE A 182 -0.04 5.75 1.18
CA PHE A 182 -0.47 7.06 0.68
C PHE A 182 -0.75 7.08 -0.83
N ASN A 183 -0.10 6.22 -1.61
CA ASN A 183 -0.12 6.27 -3.07
C ASN A 183 -0.81 5.07 -3.72
N HIS A 184 -1.12 4.03 -2.96
CA HIS A 184 -1.76 2.77 -3.39
C HIS A 184 -1.01 1.98 -4.47
N TYR A 185 0.30 2.24 -4.64
CA TYR A 185 1.22 1.40 -5.40
C TYR A 185 2.55 1.26 -4.64
N VAL A 186 3.33 0.24 -4.97
CA VAL A 186 4.69 0.05 -4.44
C VAL A 186 5.67 0.50 -5.52
N PRO A 187 6.62 1.41 -5.22
CA PRO A 187 7.58 1.88 -6.21
C PRO A 187 8.55 0.75 -6.60
N PRO A 188 9.04 0.70 -7.85
CA PRO A 188 9.95 -0.37 -8.30
C PRO A 188 11.19 -0.54 -7.40
N THR A 189 11.75 0.56 -6.91
CA THR A 189 12.93 0.59 -6.03
C THR A 189 12.72 -0.11 -4.68
N SER A 190 11.48 -0.28 -4.26
CA SER A 190 11.11 -0.96 -3.00
C SER A 190 10.26 -2.21 -3.26
N SER A 191 10.15 -2.62 -4.53
CA SER A 191 9.42 -3.84 -4.91
C SER A 191 10.14 -5.08 -4.41
N LEU A 192 9.37 -6.14 -4.19
CA LEU A 192 9.91 -7.44 -3.80
C LEU A 192 10.85 -8.01 -4.88
N TYR A 193 10.46 -7.88 -6.15
CA TYR A 193 11.27 -8.35 -7.26
C TYR A 193 12.64 -7.68 -7.25
N GLU A 194 12.68 -6.35 -7.23
CA GLU A 194 13.93 -5.58 -7.22
C GLU A 194 14.78 -5.87 -5.98
N ALA A 195 14.15 -5.97 -4.80
CA ALA A 195 14.86 -6.27 -3.56
C ALA A 195 15.54 -7.64 -3.61
N ILE A 196 14.88 -8.66 -4.17
CA ILE A 196 15.47 -9.98 -4.37
C ILE A 196 16.58 -9.89 -5.43
N THR A 197 16.32 -9.29 -6.58
CA THR A 197 17.27 -9.32 -7.70
C THR A 197 18.53 -8.53 -7.44
N ALA A 198 18.42 -7.42 -6.73
CA ALA A 198 19.56 -6.56 -6.38
C ALA A 198 20.41 -7.10 -5.21
N ASN A 199 19.97 -8.14 -4.49
CA ASN A 199 20.68 -8.59 -3.26
C ASN A 199 20.94 -10.09 -3.19
N ALA A 200 20.10 -10.93 -3.82
CA ALA A 200 20.19 -12.39 -3.68
C ALA A 200 20.94 -13.09 -4.82
N PHE A 201 21.11 -12.44 -5.98
CA PHE A 201 21.77 -13.02 -7.15
C PHE A 201 23.12 -12.37 -7.47
N ILE A 202 23.74 -11.70 -6.49
CA ILE A 202 25.08 -11.09 -6.58
C ILE A 202 26.11 -12.02 -5.93
#